data_AF-A0A2E1VVW9-F1
#
_entry.id   AF-A0A2E1VVW9-F1
#
_cell.length_a   1.000
_cell.length_b   1.000
_cell.length_c   1.000
_cell.angle_alpha   90.00
_cell.angle_beta   90.00
_cell.angle_gamma   90.00
#
_symmetry.space_group_name_H-M   'P 1'
#
loop_
_entity.id
_entity.type
_entity.pdbx_description
1 polymer ?
#
loop_
_entity_poly.entity_id
_entity_poly.type
_entity_poly.pdbx_seq_one_letter_code
_entity_poly.pdbx_strand_id
1 'polypeptide(L)'
;MRLASGTNGNLLWAHRLPSAERNLPTVVLAVFPDLNGDGVDEVLWTRALRDGSEQLEVVSGADLDYRAGLVASADQLSLGAGGTIQLDLAMPAASARHFFQLLASTRGTGPTEFIGLSVPLSSGPIFQRLASGLDRGVFRPQIGRLDAAAQAQIDMQVAPGMFGGTLVGRTLHIAVITQPTPSVAPERVTQAVAIQLLP
;
A
#
# COMPACT_ATOMS: atom_id res chain seq x y z
N MET A 1 4.95 11.30 12.96
CA MET A 1 5.40 9.98 13.42
C MET A 1 5.30 8.96 12.28
N ARG A 2 6.21 7.99 12.25
CA ARG A 2 6.23 6.89 11.28
C ARG A 2 6.55 5.60 12.04
N LEU A 3 5.72 4.59 11.88
CA LEU A 3 5.98 3.22 12.33
C LEU A 3 6.45 2.43 11.12
N ALA A 4 7.59 1.74 11.25
CA ALA A 4 8.13 0.88 10.21
C ALA A 4 8.36 -0.53 10.77
N SER A 5 8.26 -1.52 9.89
CA SER A 5 8.54 -2.91 10.21
C SER A 5 10.02 -3.09 10.54
N GLY A 6 10.32 -3.74 11.67
CA GLY A 6 11.69 -4.05 12.07
C GLY A 6 12.36 -5.10 11.19
N THR A 7 11.60 -5.91 10.43
CA THR A 7 12.14 -7.01 9.63
C THR A 7 12.52 -6.59 8.20
N ASN A 8 11.87 -5.57 7.65
CA ASN A 8 12.10 -5.13 6.26
C ASN A 8 12.14 -3.61 6.08
N GLY A 9 11.98 -2.81 7.15
CA GLY A 9 12.03 -1.35 7.09
C GLY A 9 10.82 -0.69 6.42
N ASN A 10 9.79 -1.47 6.04
CA ASN A 10 8.62 -0.92 5.36
C ASN A 10 7.82 -0.04 6.31
N LEU A 11 7.35 1.11 5.81
CA LEU A 11 6.42 1.96 6.54
C LEU A 11 5.10 1.20 6.76
N LEU A 12 4.76 0.95 8.02
CA LEU A 12 3.52 0.31 8.43
C LEU A 12 2.42 1.35 8.65
N TRP A 13 2.78 2.49 9.22
CA TRP A 13 1.83 3.54 9.56
C TRP A 13 2.52 4.89 9.65
N ALA A 14 1.80 5.97 9.37
CA ALA A 14 2.30 7.32 9.56
C ALA A 14 1.19 8.24 10.07
N HIS A 15 1.49 8.97 11.13
CA HIS A 15 0.64 10.03 11.63
C HIS A 15 1.30 11.38 11.47
N ARG A 16 0.55 12.28 10.86
CA ARG A 16 0.98 13.65 10.66
C ARG A 16 0.49 14.47 11.83
N LEU A 17 1.44 14.93 12.65
CA LEU A 17 1.14 15.92 13.68
C LEU A 17 0.70 17.24 13.01
N PRO A 18 -0.23 17.98 13.63
CA PRO A 18 -0.58 19.33 13.24
C PRO A 18 0.67 20.21 13.07
N SER A 19 0.62 21.20 12.17
CA SER A 19 1.75 22.09 11.87
C SER A 19 2.31 22.81 13.11
N ALA A 20 1.46 23.11 14.09
CA ALA A 20 1.86 23.75 15.34
C ALA A 20 2.70 22.83 16.27
N GLU A 21 2.75 21.52 16.03
CA GLU A 21 3.34 20.55 16.96
C GLU A 21 4.55 19.82 16.37
N ARG A 22 4.96 20.21 15.16
CA ARG A 22 5.93 19.47 14.34
C ARG A 22 7.36 19.38 14.91
N ASN A 23 7.67 20.13 15.98
CA ASN A 23 8.98 20.19 16.63
C ASN A 23 8.98 19.65 18.07
N LEU A 24 7.87 19.10 18.55
CA LEU A 24 7.81 18.55 19.91
C LEU A 24 8.32 17.09 19.89
N PRO A 25 9.14 16.68 20.87
CA PRO A 25 9.63 15.31 20.93
C PRO A 25 8.47 14.34 21.20
N THR A 26 8.39 13.28 20.39
CA THR A 26 7.64 12.05 20.72
C THR A 26 8.64 11.15 21.45
N VAL A 27 8.38 10.80 22.70
CA VAL A 27 9.46 10.32 23.60
C VAL A 27 9.43 8.80 23.83
N VAL A 28 8.30 8.12 23.70
CA VAL A 28 8.24 6.67 23.96
C VAL A 28 7.30 5.99 22.96
N LEU A 29 7.75 4.87 22.40
CA LEU A 29 6.92 3.92 21.64
C LEU A 29 6.98 2.59 22.39
N ALA A 30 5.83 2.08 22.83
CA ALA A 30 5.71 0.73 23.38
C ALA A 30 4.54 0.03 22.70
N VAL A 31 4.79 -1.19 22.24
CA VAL A 31 3.74 -2.11 21.76
C VAL A 31 3.30 -2.92 22.96
N PHE A 32 2.00 -2.91 23.24
CA PHE A 32 1.40 -3.66 24.33
C PHE A 32 0.57 -4.81 23.78
N PRO A 33 0.48 -5.96 24.49
CA PRO A 33 -0.48 -6.99 24.16
C PRO A 33 -1.89 -6.42 24.22
N ASP A 34 -2.77 -6.94 23.35
CA ASP A 34 -4.21 -6.66 23.29
C ASP A 34 -4.85 -6.28 24.64
N LEU A 35 -4.89 -4.98 24.92
CA LEU A 35 -5.36 -4.33 26.14
C LEU A 35 -6.88 -4.26 26.16
N ASN A 36 -7.52 -4.22 24.99
CA ASN A 36 -8.96 -4.03 24.86
C ASN A 36 -9.74 -5.34 24.55
N GLY A 37 -9.04 -6.43 24.23
CA GLY A 37 -9.61 -7.74 23.92
C GLY A 37 -10.10 -7.90 22.48
N ASP A 38 -9.65 -7.08 21.53
CA ASP A 38 -10.05 -7.10 20.11
C ASP A 38 -9.23 -8.09 19.25
N GLY A 39 -8.23 -8.75 19.86
CA GLY A 39 -7.34 -9.69 19.23
C GLY A 39 -6.15 -9.05 18.50
N VAL A 40 -5.89 -7.76 18.72
CA VAL A 40 -4.78 -7.02 18.10
C VAL A 40 -3.99 -6.22 19.15
N ASP A 41 -2.66 -6.25 19.06
CA ASP A 41 -1.77 -5.47 19.94
C ASP A 41 -1.98 -3.95 19.78
N GLU A 42 -1.98 -3.19 20.88
CA GLU A 42 -2.01 -1.73 20.89
C GLU A 42 -0.62 -1.12 20.79
N VAL A 43 -0.57 0.06 20.19
CA VAL A 43 0.59 0.94 20.26
C VAL A 43 0.28 2.11 21.16
N LEU A 44 1.17 2.31 22.13
CA LEU A 44 1.15 3.45 23.03
C LEU A 44 2.32 4.36 22.68
N TRP A 45 2.02 5.67 22.59
CA TRP A 45 3.07 6.68 22.53
C TRP A 45 2.76 7.89 23.38
N THR A 46 3.83 8.59 23.78
CA THR A 46 3.73 9.87 24.45
C THR A 46 4.14 11.00 23.53
N ARG A 47 3.38 12.11 23.59
CA ARG A 47 3.74 13.37 22.93
C ARG A 47 3.92 14.46 23.97
N ALA A 48 4.99 15.24 23.84
CA ALA A 48 5.11 16.50 24.57
C ALA A 48 4.17 17.55 23.96
N LEU A 49 3.50 18.32 24.81
CA LEU A 49 2.67 19.46 24.45
C LEU A 49 3.43 20.78 24.66
N ARG A 50 2.93 21.87 24.06
CA ARG A 50 3.59 23.19 24.10
C ARG A 50 3.68 23.78 25.52
N ASP A 51 2.78 23.38 26.39
CA ASP A 51 2.75 23.79 27.80
C ASP A 51 3.72 22.98 28.69
N GLY A 52 4.47 22.05 28.09
CA GLY A 52 5.41 21.18 28.79
C GLY A 52 4.77 19.94 29.43
N SER A 53 3.45 19.75 29.27
CA SER A 53 2.80 18.50 29.67
C SER A 53 3.04 17.38 28.65
N GLU A 54 2.84 16.13 29.08
CA GLU A 54 2.87 14.96 28.20
C GLU A 54 1.48 14.37 28.06
N GLN A 55 1.11 13.99 26.85
CA GLN A 55 -0.13 13.28 26.58
C GLN A 55 0.18 11.85 26.11
N LEU A 56 -0.44 10.88 26.77
CA LEU A 56 -0.46 9.49 26.34
C LEU A 56 -1.57 9.31 25.30
N GLU A 57 -1.21 8.75 24.16
CA GLU A 57 -2.16 8.30 23.15
C GLU A 57 -2.05 6.77 23.01
N VAL A 58 -3.21 6.13 22.93
CA VAL A 58 -3.35 4.69 22.69
C VAL A 58 -4.00 4.55 21.33
N VAL A 59 -3.38 3.76 20.45
CA VAL A 59 -3.94 3.42 19.15
C VAL A 59 -4.02 1.91 19.05
N SER A 60 -5.23 1.40 18.78
CA SER A 60 -5.40 -0.03 18.53
C SER A 60 -4.60 -0.43 17.31
N GLY A 61 -3.97 -1.62 17.33
CA GLY A 61 -3.36 -2.17 16.13
C GLY A 61 -4.36 -2.38 14.99
N ALA A 62 -5.66 -2.48 15.30
CA ALA A 62 -6.73 -2.46 14.31
C ALA A 62 -6.85 -1.09 13.61
N ASP A 63 -6.62 0.02 14.33
CA ASP A 63 -6.55 1.38 13.80
C ASP A 63 -5.19 1.73 13.18
N LEU A 64 -4.15 0.94 13.48
CA LEU A 64 -2.85 1.00 12.79
C LEU A 64 -2.90 0.41 11.38
N ASP A 65 -4.08 0.07 10.87
CA ASP A 65 -4.28 -0.24 9.45
C ASP A 65 -3.46 -1.45 8.98
N TYR A 66 -3.23 -2.43 9.87
CA TYR A 66 -2.49 -3.67 9.62
C TYR A 66 -3.11 -4.58 8.52
N ARG A 67 -4.10 -4.10 7.77
CA ARG A 67 -4.88 -4.85 6.80
C ARG A 67 -4.99 -4.24 5.42
N ALA A 68 -4.33 -3.11 5.11
CA ALA A 68 -4.12 -2.70 3.72
C ALA A 68 -3.08 -3.63 3.06
N GLY A 69 -3.54 -4.83 2.70
CA GLY A 69 -2.73 -5.93 2.20
C GLY A 69 -2.99 -6.13 0.72
N LEU A 70 -1.91 -6.25 -0.05
CA LEU A 70 -1.95 -6.82 -1.38
C LEU A 70 -1.16 -8.12 -1.30
N VAL A 71 -1.76 -9.23 -1.72
CA VAL A 71 -1.12 -10.55 -1.73
C VAL A 71 -1.18 -11.08 -3.15
N ALA A 72 -0.07 -11.60 -3.65
CA ALA A 72 -0.03 -12.27 -4.95
C ALA A 72 -0.05 -13.79 -4.76
N SER A 73 -0.74 -14.50 -5.65
CA SER A 73 -0.78 -15.97 -5.68
C SER A 73 0.57 -16.61 -6.03
N ALA A 74 1.47 -15.84 -6.65
CA ALA A 74 2.83 -16.22 -6.97
C ALA A 74 3.73 -14.99 -6.96
N ASP A 75 5.02 -15.17 -6.73
CA ASP A 75 6.06 -14.13 -6.75
C ASP A 75 6.88 -14.14 -8.05
N GLN A 76 6.55 -15.03 -8.99
CA GLN A 76 7.26 -15.19 -10.27
C GLN A 76 6.28 -15.39 -11.43
N LEU A 77 6.64 -14.87 -12.61
CA LEU A 77 5.88 -15.01 -13.84
C LEU A 77 6.80 -15.21 -15.04
N SER A 78 6.61 -16.28 -15.81
CA SER A 78 7.33 -16.46 -17.09
C SER A 78 6.69 -15.60 -18.18
N LEU A 79 7.51 -14.76 -18.82
CA LEU A 79 7.08 -13.94 -19.94
C LEU A 79 6.99 -14.73 -21.25
N GLY A 80 7.73 -15.82 -21.37
CA GLY A 80 7.70 -16.74 -22.51
C GLY A 80 6.49 -17.66 -22.48
N ALA A 81 6.18 -18.25 -21.33
CA ALA A 81 4.99 -19.10 -21.17
C ALA A 81 3.70 -18.29 -20.96
N GLY A 82 3.82 -17.05 -20.48
CA GLY A 82 2.68 -16.29 -20.00
C GLY A 82 2.08 -16.89 -18.72
N GLY A 83 0.94 -16.36 -18.30
CA GLY A 83 0.21 -16.87 -17.15
C GLY A 83 -0.68 -15.83 -16.49
N THR A 84 -1.31 -16.26 -15.40
CA THR A 84 -2.15 -15.41 -14.55
C THR A 84 -1.61 -15.44 -13.13
N ILE A 85 -1.40 -14.26 -12.55
CA ILE A 85 -1.19 -14.09 -11.11
C ILE A 85 -2.43 -13.41 -10.55
N GLN A 86 -3.05 -14.04 -9.56
CA GLN A 86 -4.14 -13.43 -8.83
C GLN A 86 -3.56 -12.52 -7.74
N LEU A 87 -4.10 -11.32 -7.63
CA LEU A 87 -3.78 -10.35 -6.60
C LEU A 87 -5.03 -10.16 -5.72
N ASP A 88 -4.91 -10.55 -4.46
CA ASP A 88 -5.96 -10.38 -3.46
C ASP A 88 -5.68 -9.08 -2.69
N LEU A 89 -6.61 -8.14 -2.82
CA LEU A 89 -6.60 -6.86 -2.15
C LEU A 89 -7.53 -6.92 -0.95
N ALA A 90 -6.98 -6.67 0.23
CA ALA A 90 -7.74 -6.40 1.45
C ALA A 90 -7.42 -4.99 1.91
N MET A 91 -8.45 -4.25 2.32
CA MET A 91 -8.33 -2.91 2.89
C MET A 91 -9.08 -2.86 4.22
N PRO A 92 -8.82 -1.84 5.06
CA PRO A 92 -9.62 -1.62 6.27
C PRO A 92 -11.10 -1.45 5.94
N ALA A 93 -11.98 -1.86 6.85
CA ALA A 93 -13.44 -1.78 6.65
C ALA A 93 -13.94 -0.35 6.34
N ALA A 94 -13.22 0.68 6.82
CA ALA A 94 -13.50 2.08 6.50
C ALA A 94 -13.40 2.41 5.00
N SER A 95 -12.70 1.59 4.21
CA SER A 95 -12.58 1.73 2.76
C SER A 95 -13.59 0.85 1.99
N ALA A 96 -14.58 0.25 2.67
CA ALA A 96 -15.62 -0.51 1.99
C ALA A 96 -16.29 0.35 0.90
N ARG A 97 -16.52 -0.26 -0.28
CA ARG A 97 -17.07 0.43 -1.47
C ARG A 97 -16.22 1.58 -2.03
N HIS A 98 -15.01 1.83 -1.54
CA HIS A 98 -14.10 2.82 -2.14
C HIS A 98 -13.64 2.35 -3.52
N PHE A 99 -13.28 3.31 -4.36
CA PHE A 99 -12.58 3.02 -5.60
C PHE A 99 -11.15 2.65 -5.30
N PHE A 100 -10.61 1.74 -6.10
CA PHE A 100 -9.20 1.41 -6.08
C PHE A 100 -8.58 1.59 -7.46
N GLN A 101 -7.27 1.85 -7.47
CA GLN A 101 -6.47 1.88 -8.69
C GLN A 101 -5.15 1.16 -8.43
N LEU A 102 -4.85 0.18 -9.28
CA LEU A 102 -3.58 -0.52 -9.27
C LEU A 102 -2.52 0.31 -10.00
N LEU A 103 -1.37 0.44 -9.34
CA LEU A 103 -0.15 1.05 -9.84
C LEU A 103 0.98 0.02 -9.84
N ALA A 104 1.93 0.18 -10.76
CA ALA A 104 3.08 -0.70 -10.81
C ALA A 104 4.33 0.02 -11.32
N SER A 105 5.51 -0.51 -10.99
CA SER A 105 6.79 0.01 -11.43
C SER A 105 7.84 -1.10 -11.55
N THR A 106 8.71 -1.00 -12.56
CA THR A 106 9.90 -1.85 -12.69
C THR A 106 11.18 -1.13 -12.26
N ARG A 107 11.07 0.08 -11.68
CA ARG A 107 12.20 0.86 -11.16
C ARG A 107 12.45 0.67 -9.67
N GLY A 108 11.73 -0.24 -9.02
CA GLY A 108 11.87 -0.52 -7.60
C GLY A 108 10.81 0.13 -6.71
N THR A 109 11.02 -0.02 -5.41
CA THR A 109 10.26 0.63 -4.34
C THR A 109 10.92 1.96 -3.99
N GLY A 110 10.14 3.03 -4.01
CA GLY A 110 10.60 4.38 -3.68
C GLY A 110 9.38 5.27 -3.44
N PRO A 111 9.42 6.24 -2.52
CA PRO A 111 8.29 7.12 -2.34
C PRO A 111 8.13 7.99 -3.59
N THR A 112 7.02 7.83 -4.31
CA THR A 112 6.58 8.77 -5.34
C THR A 112 5.29 9.42 -4.86
N GLU A 113 5.25 10.75 -4.91
CA GLU A 113 4.02 11.48 -4.63
C GLU A 113 3.03 11.33 -5.78
N PHE A 114 1.82 10.88 -5.47
CA PHE A 114 0.74 10.68 -6.41
C PHE A 114 -0.55 11.24 -5.82
N ILE A 115 -1.04 12.35 -6.38
CA ILE A 115 -2.27 13.04 -5.96
C ILE A 115 -2.28 13.29 -4.43
N GLY A 116 -1.16 13.77 -3.89
CA GLY A 116 -1.02 14.09 -2.46
C GLY A 116 -0.79 12.87 -1.54
N LEU A 117 -0.74 11.65 -2.08
CA LEU A 117 -0.42 10.43 -1.36
C LEU A 117 0.97 9.92 -1.72
N SER A 118 1.77 9.52 -0.72
CA SER A 118 3.09 8.93 -0.95
C SER A 118 2.96 7.43 -1.26
N VAL A 119 3.14 7.04 -2.51
CA VAL A 119 3.05 5.65 -2.98
C VAL A 119 4.42 4.98 -2.90
N PRO A 120 4.55 3.72 -2.44
CA PRO A 120 5.83 3.03 -2.29
C PRO A 120 6.39 2.47 -3.61
N LEU A 121 6.24 3.21 -4.72
CA LEU A 121 6.71 2.82 -6.05
C LEU A 121 7.53 3.93 -6.67
N SER A 122 8.67 3.60 -7.27
CA SER A 122 9.46 4.58 -8.03
C SER A 122 8.76 4.99 -9.32
N SER A 123 8.71 6.28 -9.62
CA SER A 123 8.13 6.81 -10.87
C SER A 123 8.86 6.28 -12.12
N GLY A 124 8.10 5.90 -13.15
CA GLY A 124 8.61 5.38 -14.41
C GLY A 124 7.52 5.16 -15.46
N PRO A 125 7.87 4.64 -16.66
CA PRO A 125 6.93 4.55 -17.78
C PRO A 125 5.70 3.66 -17.53
N ILE A 126 5.83 2.58 -16.75
CA ILE A 126 4.70 1.72 -16.35
C ILE A 126 3.84 2.46 -15.32
N PHE A 127 4.48 3.07 -14.31
CA PHE A 127 3.78 3.84 -13.28
C PHE A 127 2.93 4.95 -13.88
N GLN A 128 3.52 5.80 -14.73
CA GLN A 128 2.81 6.92 -15.37
C GLN A 128 1.62 6.46 -16.21
N ARG A 129 1.77 5.31 -16.87
CA ARG A 129 0.73 4.74 -17.74
C ARG A 129 -0.44 4.18 -16.93
N LEU A 130 -0.16 3.42 -15.88
CA LEU A 130 -1.20 2.91 -14.99
C LEU A 130 -1.85 4.05 -14.17
N ALA A 131 -1.08 5.05 -13.77
CA ALA A 131 -1.58 6.27 -13.16
C ALA A 131 -2.58 7.01 -14.06
N SER A 132 -2.37 7.01 -15.38
CA SER A 132 -3.34 7.53 -16.36
C SER A 132 -4.49 6.59 -16.71
N GLY A 133 -4.61 5.43 -16.06
CA GLY A 133 -5.66 4.43 -16.37
C GLY A 133 -5.46 3.68 -17.68
N LEU A 134 -4.25 3.68 -18.23
CA LEU A 134 -3.92 3.08 -19.53
C LEU A 134 -3.29 1.69 -19.38
N ASP A 135 -4.01 0.76 -18.78
CA ASP A 135 -3.59 -0.64 -18.79
C ASP A 135 -3.83 -1.28 -20.16
N ARG A 136 -2.89 -2.10 -20.64
CA ARG A 136 -3.01 -2.85 -21.91
C ARG A 136 -3.79 -4.16 -21.73
N GLY A 137 -4.68 -4.21 -20.75
CA GLY A 137 -5.42 -5.41 -20.36
C GLY A 137 -4.58 -6.42 -19.58
N VAL A 138 -3.44 -6.00 -19.01
CA VAL A 138 -2.59 -6.82 -18.14
C VAL A 138 -3.26 -7.01 -16.78
N PHE A 139 -3.95 -6.00 -16.25
CA PHE A 139 -4.59 -6.03 -14.95
C PHE A 139 -6.11 -5.95 -15.09
N ARG A 140 -6.81 -6.94 -14.54
CA ARG A 140 -8.27 -7.06 -14.66
C ARG A 140 -8.93 -7.25 -13.28
N PRO A 141 -9.64 -6.25 -12.75
CA PRO A 141 -9.67 -4.85 -13.20
C PRO A 141 -8.46 -4.04 -12.68
N GLN A 142 -7.91 -3.15 -13.51
CA GLN A 142 -6.88 -2.19 -13.07
C GLN A 142 -7.45 -1.08 -12.17
N ILE A 143 -8.66 -0.61 -12.49
CA ILE A 143 -9.43 0.35 -11.71
C ILE A 143 -10.77 -0.31 -11.41
N GLY A 144 -11.16 -0.30 -10.14
CA GLY A 144 -12.36 -0.97 -9.70
C GLY A 144 -12.92 -0.37 -8.42
N ARG A 145 -13.83 -1.11 -7.80
CA ARG A 145 -14.43 -0.76 -6.53
C ARG A 145 -14.31 -1.94 -5.57
N LEU A 146 -13.96 -1.65 -4.33
CA LEU A 146 -13.97 -2.64 -3.26
C LEU A 146 -15.40 -3.11 -2.97
N ASP A 147 -15.53 -4.34 -2.50
CA ASP A 147 -16.80 -4.88 -2.05
C ASP A 147 -17.23 -4.33 -0.67
N ALA A 148 -18.28 -4.92 -0.07
CA ALA A 148 -18.77 -4.52 1.25
C ALA A 148 -17.81 -4.91 2.39
N ALA A 149 -16.92 -5.88 2.16
CA ALA A 149 -15.89 -6.31 3.10
C ALA A 149 -14.56 -5.57 2.89
N ALA A 150 -14.54 -4.53 2.03
CA ALA A 150 -13.34 -3.80 1.63
C ALA A 150 -12.30 -4.69 0.93
N GLN A 151 -12.76 -5.65 0.12
CA GLN A 151 -11.92 -6.57 -0.63
C GLN A 151 -12.09 -6.41 -2.14
N ALA A 152 -11.07 -6.82 -2.89
CA ALA A 152 -11.16 -7.02 -4.33
C ALA A 152 -10.15 -8.07 -4.80
N GLN A 153 -10.45 -8.69 -5.93
CA GLN A 153 -9.53 -9.57 -6.64
C GLN A 153 -9.14 -8.93 -7.97
N ILE A 154 -7.86 -8.98 -8.30
CA ILE A 154 -7.31 -8.43 -9.54
C ILE A 154 -6.46 -9.51 -10.21
N ASP A 155 -6.75 -9.83 -11.46
CA ASP A 155 -5.94 -10.76 -12.23
C ASP A 155 -4.87 -10.01 -13.03
N MET A 156 -3.61 -10.35 -12.81
CA MET A 156 -2.50 -9.99 -13.68
C MET A 156 -2.34 -11.07 -14.75
N GLN A 157 -2.81 -10.80 -15.97
CA GLN A 157 -2.77 -11.72 -17.11
C GLN A 157 -1.71 -11.27 -18.11
N VAL A 158 -0.75 -12.15 -18.38
CA VAL A 158 0.32 -11.92 -19.34
C VAL A 158 0.28 -12.99 -20.41
N ALA A 159 0.08 -12.57 -21.66
CA ALA A 159 0.18 -13.48 -22.79
C ALA A 159 1.66 -13.78 -23.13
N PRO A 160 1.96 -14.97 -23.67
CA PRO A 160 3.28 -15.29 -24.21
C PRO A 160 3.85 -14.17 -25.09
N GLY A 161 5.04 -13.67 -24.76
CA GLY A 161 5.74 -12.67 -25.57
C GLY A 161 5.16 -11.25 -25.52
N MET A 162 4.13 -10.98 -24.71
CA MET A 162 3.44 -9.67 -24.65
C MET A 162 4.39 -8.47 -24.44
N PHE A 163 5.49 -8.67 -23.71
CA PHE A 163 6.46 -7.62 -23.40
C PHE A 163 7.72 -7.63 -24.26
N GLY A 164 7.78 -8.46 -25.32
CA GLY A 164 8.86 -8.46 -26.30
C GLY A 164 10.27 -8.59 -25.71
N GLY A 165 10.43 -9.29 -24.58
CA GLY A 165 11.71 -9.48 -23.89
C GLY A 165 12.20 -8.31 -23.03
N THR A 166 11.65 -7.10 -23.19
CA THR A 166 12.18 -5.87 -22.53
C THR A 166 12.09 -5.88 -21.00
N LEU A 167 11.20 -6.70 -20.44
CA LEU A 167 10.98 -6.82 -19.00
C LEU A 167 11.58 -8.09 -18.39
N VAL A 168 12.19 -8.97 -19.20
CA VAL A 168 12.80 -10.21 -18.71
C VAL A 168 13.92 -9.89 -17.72
N GLY A 169 13.95 -10.61 -16.60
CA GLY A 169 14.93 -10.43 -15.52
C GLY A 169 14.65 -9.24 -14.61
N ARG A 170 13.56 -8.49 -14.81
CA ARG A 170 13.17 -7.37 -13.95
C ARG A 170 12.17 -7.82 -12.88
N THR A 171 12.09 -7.03 -11.83
CA THR A 171 11.03 -7.15 -10.81
C THR A 171 9.97 -6.09 -11.07
N LEU A 172 8.71 -6.52 -11.14
CA LEU A 172 7.55 -5.64 -11.16
C LEU A 172 7.05 -5.45 -9.73
N HIS A 173 7.09 -4.21 -9.26
CA HIS A 173 6.53 -3.81 -7.96
C HIS A 173 5.12 -3.27 -8.17
N ILE A 174 4.15 -3.73 -7.38
CA ILE A 174 2.73 -3.44 -7.54
C ILE A 174 2.19 -2.90 -6.22
N ALA A 175 1.46 -1.79 -6.25
CA ALA A 175 0.75 -1.25 -5.10
C ALA A 175 -0.62 -0.76 -5.52
N VAL A 176 -1.57 -0.75 -4.59
CA VAL A 176 -2.93 -0.26 -4.84
C VAL A 176 -3.20 0.94 -3.97
N ILE A 177 -3.84 1.96 -4.55
CA ILE A 177 -4.38 3.10 -3.81
C ILE A 177 -5.90 2.99 -3.71
N THR A 178 -6.48 3.60 -2.68
CA THR A 178 -7.94 3.71 -2.55
C THR A 178 -8.40 5.14 -2.31
N GLN A 179 -9.61 5.43 -2.79
CA GLN A 179 -10.24 6.74 -2.70
C GLN A 179 -11.77 6.60 -2.62
N PRO A 180 -12.47 7.48 -1.88
CA PRO A 180 -13.93 7.41 -1.76
C PRO A 180 -14.65 7.50 -3.11
N THR A 181 -14.17 8.40 -3.98
CA THR A 181 -14.67 8.59 -5.36
C THR A 181 -13.50 8.94 -6.29
N PRO A 182 -13.64 8.79 -7.63
CA PRO A 182 -12.55 9.05 -8.58
C PRO A 182 -12.10 10.51 -8.63
N SER A 183 -12.92 11.44 -8.11
CA SER A 183 -12.64 12.87 -8.07
C SER A 183 -12.05 13.35 -6.74
N VAL A 184 -11.94 12.48 -5.74
CA VAL A 184 -11.36 12.78 -4.43
C VAL A 184 -9.96 12.20 -4.36
N ALA A 185 -9.05 12.90 -3.66
CA ALA A 185 -7.67 12.46 -3.51
C ALA A 185 -7.60 11.08 -2.83
N PRO A 186 -6.62 10.23 -3.21
CA PRO A 186 -6.35 8.97 -2.55
C PRO A 186 -6.05 9.14 -1.05
N GLU A 187 -6.60 8.25 -0.24
CA GLU A 187 -6.46 8.29 1.22
C GLU A 187 -5.53 7.20 1.75
N ARG A 188 -5.44 6.06 1.06
CA ARG A 188 -4.67 4.89 1.51
C ARG A 188 -3.94 4.24 0.36
N VAL A 189 -2.86 3.54 0.71
CA VAL A 189 -2.01 2.80 -0.22
C VAL A 189 -1.55 1.51 0.44
N THR A 190 -1.52 0.41 -0.31
CA THR A 190 -0.96 -0.86 0.14
C THR A 190 0.57 -0.82 0.16
N GLN A 191 1.18 -1.83 0.78
CA GLN A 191 2.58 -2.12 0.51
C GLN A 191 2.78 -2.54 -0.95
N ALA A 192 4.03 -2.44 -1.42
CA ALA A 192 4.40 -2.91 -2.74
C ALA A 192 4.67 -4.42 -2.72
N VAL A 193 3.98 -5.19 -3.57
CA VAL A 193 4.26 -6.60 -3.84
C VAL A 193 5.23 -6.69 -5.00
N ALA A 194 6.21 -7.61 -4.90
CA ALA A 194 7.23 -7.82 -5.93
C ALA A 194 6.95 -9.11 -6.70
N ILE A 195 6.91 -9.02 -8.03
CA ILE A 195 6.80 -10.14 -8.95
C ILE A 195 8.05 -10.19 -9.83
N GLN A 196 8.80 -11.29 -9.81
CA GLN A 196 9.93 -11.49 -10.67
C GLN A 196 9.48 -11.93 -12.07
N LEU A 197 9.94 -11.23 -13.10
CA LEU A 197 9.59 -11.52 -14.48
C LEU A 197 10.69 -12.39 -15.10
N LEU A 198 10.38 -13.67 -15.25
CA LEU A 198 11.27 -14.68 -15.81
C LEU A 198 11.18 -14.70 -17.34
N PRO A 199 12.18 -15.27 -18.02
CA PRO A 199 12.13 -15.51 -19.46
C PRO A 199 10.85 -16.20 -19.92
#